data_AF-A0A9P9MW09-F1
#
_entry.id   AF-A0A9P9MW09-F1
#
_cell.length_a   1.000
_cell.length_b   1.000
_cell.length_c   1.000
_cell.angle_alpha   90.00
_cell.angle_beta   90.00
_cell.angle_gamma   90.00
#
_symmetry.space_group_name_H-M   'P 1'
#
loop_
_entity.id
_entity.type
_entity.pdbx_description
1 polymer ?
#
loop_
_entity_poly.entity_id
_entity_poly.type
_entity_poly.pdbx_seq_one_letter_code
_entity_poly.pdbx_strand_id
1 'polypeptide(L)'
;VKLLVKREDVEAGTRDDEDRTPLSYAAEEGHETVVKLLLERDDVEADTRDGLGQTPLFYAARRGHEIVVKLLVERDDVEADTKDNRDQTPLSYAAERGHETVVKLLLKRDDVEADTRN
;
A
#
# COMPACT_ATOMS: atom_id res chain seq x y z
N VAL A 1 -1.20 -18.21 10.19
CA VAL A 1 -0.61 -16.91 9.76
C VAL A 1 -0.23 -16.00 10.93
N LYS A 2 -1.11 -15.74 11.94
CA LYS A 2 -0.78 -14.88 13.12
C LYS A 2 0.49 -15.23 13.91
N LEU A 3 0.97 -16.48 13.83
CA LEU A 3 2.13 -16.98 14.57
C LEU A 3 3.47 -16.80 13.83
N LEU A 4 3.48 -16.54 12.52
CA LEU A 4 4.73 -16.43 11.74
C LEU A 4 5.24 -14.99 11.67
N VAL A 5 4.36 -13.99 11.66
CA VAL A 5 4.76 -12.57 11.57
C VAL A 5 5.36 -12.06 12.89
N LYS A 6 5.03 -12.69 14.03
CA LYS A 6 5.53 -12.29 15.37
C LYS A 6 6.85 -12.96 15.77
N ARG A 7 7.41 -13.77 14.89
CA ARG A 7 8.67 -14.47 15.12
C ARG A 7 9.80 -13.53 14.71
N GLU A 8 10.69 -13.21 15.65
CA GLU A 8 11.88 -12.39 15.40
C GLU A 8 12.86 -13.10 14.44
N ASP A 9 12.74 -14.42 14.26
CA ASP A 9 13.49 -15.23 13.30
C ASP A 9 12.97 -15.12 11.85
N VAL A 10 11.87 -14.42 11.61
CA VAL A 10 11.35 -14.15 10.26
C VAL A 10 11.65 -12.71 9.89
N GLU A 11 12.48 -12.51 8.88
CA GLU A 11 12.69 -11.19 8.25
C GLU A 11 11.44 -10.86 7.42
N ALA A 12 10.60 -9.95 7.92
CA ALA A 12 9.31 -9.62 7.31
C ALA A 12 9.43 -8.55 6.21
N GLY A 13 10.57 -7.85 6.16
CA GLY A 13 10.90 -6.87 5.11
C GLY A 13 11.53 -7.47 3.85
N THR A 14 11.75 -8.79 3.80
CA THR A 14 12.40 -9.41 2.63
C THR A 14 11.57 -9.23 1.37
N ARG A 15 12.28 -9.05 0.26
CA ARG A 15 11.70 -8.93 -1.08
C ARG A 15 11.86 -10.25 -1.83
N ASP A 16 10.87 -10.60 -2.63
CA ASP A 16 10.97 -11.72 -3.57
C ASP A 16 11.60 -11.30 -4.92
N ASP A 17 11.58 -12.21 -5.89
CA ASP A 17 12.14 -11.97 -7.23
C ASP A 17 11.39 -10.88 -8.03
N GLU A 18 10.18 -10.52 -7.62
CA GLU A 18 9.39 -9.41 -8.19
C GLU A 18 9.53 -8.13 -7.35
N ASP A 19 10.47 -8.11 -6.40
CA ASP A 19 10.71 -7.00 -5.50
C ASP A 19 9.54 -6.72 -4.54
N ARG A 20 8.61 -7.68 -4.38
CA ARG A 20 7.43 -7.55 -3.52
C ARG A 20 7.74 -7.97 -2.10
N THR A 21 7.13 -7.27 -1.14
CA THR A 21 7.22 -7.59 0.29
C THR A 21 5.97 -8.30 0.79
N PRO A 22 6.04 -9.01 1.93
CA PRO A 22 4.86 -9.51 2.63
C PRO A 22 3.79 -8.44 2.87
N LEU A 23 4.18 -7.18 3.08
CA LEU A 23 3.25 -6.06 3.22
C LEU A 23 2.52 -5.76 1.91
N SER A 24 3.21 -5.77 0.77
CA SER A 24 2.58 -5.61 -0.55
C SER A 24 1.53 -6.68 -0.83
N TYR A 25 1.79 -7.94 -0.46
CA TYR A 25 0.82 -9.04 -0.60
C TYR A 25 -0.37 -8.89 0.36
N ALA A 26 -0.10 -8.60 1.63
CA ALA A 26 -1.15 -8.40 2.62
C ALA A 26 -2.05 -7.21 2.24
N ALA A 27 -1.47 -6.17 1.64
CA ALA A 27 -2.21 -5.00 1.18
C ALA A 27 -3.06 -5.31 -0.07
N GLU A 28 -2.54 -6.06 -1.04
CA GLU A 28 -3.30 -6.49 -2.22
C GLU A 28 -4.51 -7.38 -1.86
N GLU A 29 -4.34 -8.25 -0.87
CA GLU A 29 -5.37 -9.20 -0.42
C GLU A 29 -6.27 -8.63 0.70
N GLY A 30 -6.07 -7.37 1.10
CA GLY A 30 -6.91 -6.70 2.11
C GLY A 30 -6.79 -7.31 3.50
N HIS A 31 -5.67 -7.96 3.83
CA HIS A 31 -5.46 -8.66 5.09
C HIS A 31 -5.14 -7.71 6.24
N GLU A 32 -6.14 -6.95 6.69
CA GLU A 32 -6.01 -5.86 7.68
C GLU A 32 -5.20 -6.23 8.92
N THR A 33 -5.44 -7.41 9.49
CA THR A 33 -4.72 -7.84 10.70
C THR A 33 -3.25 -8.13 10.41
N VAL A 34 -2.92 -8.65 9.22
CA VAL A 34 -1.53 -8.91 8.81
C VAL A 34 -0.81 -7.59 8.53
N VAL A 35 -1.47 -6.66 7.84
CA VAL A 35 -0.95 -5.31 7.58
C VAL A 35 -0.59 -4.61 8.90
N LYS A 36 -1.50 -4.58 9.88
CA LYS A 36 -1.22 -3.98 11.21
C LYS A 36 0.01 -4.61 11.87
N LEU A 37 0.08 -5.95 11.88
CA LEU A 37 1.21 -6.66 12.49
C LEU A 37 2.54 -6.40 11.78
N LEU A 38 2.53 -6.22 10.45
CA LEU A 38 3.73 -5.93 9.67
C LEU A 38 4.20 -4.49 9.90
N LEU A 39 3.28 -3.52 9.93
CA LEU A 39 3.58 -2.10 10.16
C LEU A 39 4.08 -1.78 11.58
N GLU A 40 3.91 -2.71 12.52
CA GLU A 40 4.47 -2.64 13.89
C GLU A 40 5.94 -3.09 13.95
N ARG A 41 6.52 -3.61 12.86
CA ARG A 41 7.88 -4.13 12.83
C ARG A 41 8.88 -3.12 12.28
N ASP A 42 10.05 -3.04 12.90
CA ASP A 42 11.11 -2.12 12.51
C ASP A 42 11.83 -2.51 11.21
N ASP A 43 11.76 -3.79 10.81
CA ASP A 43 12.37 -4.30 9.57
C ASP A 43 11.44 -4.18 8.35
N VAL A 44 10.26 -3.58 8.50
CA VAL A 44 9.28 -3.42 7.41
C VAL A 44 9.20 -1.95 6.99
N GLU A 45 9.61 -1.69 5.75
CA GLU A 45 9.39 -0.41 5.08
C GLU A 45 7.97 -0.36 4.50
N ALA A 46 7.19 0.66 4.87
CA ALA A 46 5.77 0.74 4.50
C ALA A 46 5.53 1.10 3.03
N ASP A 47 6.52 1.72 2.37
CA ASP A 47 6.40 2.31 1.04
C ASP A 47 7.34 1.68 0.00
N THR A 48 7.65 0.39 0.16
CA THR A 48 8.52 -0.32 -0.78
C THR A 48 7.88 -0.41 -2.15
N ARG A 49 8.62 0.04 -3.18
CA ARG A 49 8.26 -0.16 -4.59
C ARG A 49 8.71 -1.53 -5.06
N ASP A 50 7.82 -2.25 -5.74
CA ASP A 50 8.16 -3.51 -6.42
C ASP A 50 8.74 -3.28 -7.84
N GLY A 51 8.96 -4.36 -8.59
CA GLY A 51 9.50 -4.29 -9.96
C GLY A 51 8.60 -3.57 -10.97
N LEU A 52 7.32 -3.35 -10.65
CA LEU A 52 6.38 -2.55 -11.44
C LEU A 52 6.29 -1.10 -10.94
N GLY A 53 7.06 -0.74 -9.93
CA GLY A 53 7.00 0.56 -9.27
C GLY A 53 5.80 0.72 -8.36
N GLN A 54 5.11 -0.36 -8.00
CA GLN A 54 3.88 -0.33 -7.19
C GLN A 54 4.21 -0.49 -5.70
N THR A 55 3.54 0.30 -4.85
CA THR A 55 3.69 0.26 -3.39
C THR A 55 2.56 -0.54 -2.74
N PRO A 56 2.66 -0.93 -1.45
CA PRO A 56 1.53 -1.55 -0.74
C PRO A 56 0.25 -0.71 -0.81
N LEU A 57 0.37 0.62 -0.71
CA LEU A 57 -0.78 1.53 -0.82
C LEU A 57 -1.41 1.48 -2.21
N PHE A 58 -0.60 1.42 -3.26
CA PHE A 58 -1.07 1.26 -4.63
C PHE A 58 -1.95 0.00 -4.79
N TYR A 59 -1.48 -1.15 -4.29
CA TYR A 59 -2.23 -2.41 -4.35
C TYR A 59 -3.55 -2.34 -3.58
N ALA A 60 -3.54 -1.79 -2.36
CA ALA A 60 -4.73 -1.64 -1.54
C ALA A 60 -5.75 -0.70 -2.23
N ALA A 61 -5.29 0.40 -2.80
CA ALA A 61 -6.13 1.38 -3.48
C ALA A 61 -6.75 0.79 -4.76
N ARG A 62 -5.94 0.12 -5.58
CA ARG A 62 -6.38 -0.58 -6.80
C ARG A 62 -7.44 -1.65 -6.52
N ARG A 63 -7.42 -2.27 -5.34
CA ARG A 63 -8.36 -3.33 -4.96
C ARG A 63 -9.52 -2.84 -4.09
N GLY A 64 -9.52 -1.57 -3.70
CA GLY A 64 -10.61 -0.97 -2.92
C GLY A 64 -10.58 -1.32 -1.43
N HIS A 65 -9.44 -1.72 -0.88
CA HIS A 65 -9.33 -2.18 0.51
C HIS A 65 -9.27 -1.00 1.48
N GLU A 66 -10.43 -0.42 1.78
CA GLU A 66 -10.59 0.83 2.53
C GLU A 66 -9.81 0.88 3.86
N ILE A 67 -9.85 -0.19 4.65
CA ILE A 67 -9.17 -0.23 5.95
C ILE A 67 -7.65 -0.29 5.78
N VAL A 68 -7.16 -1.05 4.80
CA VAL A 68 -5.71 -1.11 4.51
C VAL A 68 -5.21 0.24 4.00
N VAL A 69 -5.96 0.86 3.07
CA VAL A 69 -5.64 2.22 2.58
C VAL A 69 -5.56 3.18 3.75
N LYS A 70 -6.56 3.17 4.65
CA LYS A 70 -6.56 4.02 5.83
C LYS A 70 -5.32 3.83 6.71
N LEU A 71 -4.92 2.58 6.96
CA LEU A 71 -3.73 2.28 7.77
C LEU A 71 -2.43 2.80 7.15
N LEU A 72 -2.32 2.78 5.81
CA LEU A 72 -1.13 3.20 5.10
C LEU A 72 -1.07 4.73 4.94
N VAL A 73 -2.18 5.40 4.60
CA VAL A 73 -2.20 6.87 4.44
C VAL A 73 -2.05 7.63 5.76
N GLU A 74 -2.35 7.01 6.89
CA GLU A 74 -2.12 7.59 8.23
C GLU A 74 -0.64 7.57 8.63
N ARG A 75 0.26 7.00 7.82
CA ARG A 75 1.69 6.99 8.08
C ARG A 75 2.41 8.13 7.37
N ASP A 76 3.37 8.72 8.08
CA ASP A 76 4.20 9.81 7.57
C ASP A 76 5.32 9.33 6.63
N ASP A 77 5.68 8.04 6.68
CA ASP A 77 6.75 7.42 5.87
C ASP A 77 6.23 6.78 4.58
N VAL A 78 4.97 7.05 4.21
CA VAL A 78 4.35 6.60 2.95
C VAL A 78 4.16 7.81 2.05
N GLU A 79 4.56 7.71 0.78
CA GLU A 79 4.26 8.68 -0.29
C GLU A 79 3.04 8.19 -1.11
N ALA A 80 1.93 8.92 -1.01
CA ALA A 80 0.62 8.43 -1.45
C ALA A 80 0.34 8.71 -2.91
N ASP A 81 1.10 9.62 -3.52
CA ASP A 81 1.03 9.92 -4.95
C ASP A 81 2.10 9.17 -5.77
N THR A 82 2.73 8.16 -5.16
CA THR A 82 3.78 7.38 -5.80
C THR A 82 3.30 6.74 -7.11
N LYS A 83 3.93 7.13 -8.22
CA LYS A 83 3.61 6.62 -9.56
C LYS A 83 4.24 5.26 -9.84
N ASP A 84 3.47 4.37 -10.45
CA ASP A 84 3.99 3.12 -11.00
C ASP A 84 4.75 3.35 -12.33
N ASN A 85 5.29 2.29 -12.92
CA ASN A 85 6.05 2.37 -14.18
C ASN A 85 5.19 2.78 -15.40
N ARG A 86 3.89 3.02 -15.23
CA ARG A 86 2.95 3.51 -16.25
C ARG A 86 2.40 4.89 -15.91
N ASP A 87 3.09 5.63 -15.04
CA ASP A 87 2.71 6.94 -14.54
C ASP A 87 1.33 6.96 -13.87
N GLN A 88 0.85 5.81 -13.35
CA GLN A 88 -0.41 5.72 -12.64
C GLN A 88 -0.20 5.89 -11.14
N THR A 89 -1.11 6.61 -10.49
CA THR A 89 -1.11 6.82 -9.04
C THR A 89 -2.07 5.83 -8.37
N PRO A 90 -1.99 5.62 -7.04
CA PRO A 90 -3.01 4.91 -6.30
C PRO A 90 -4.41 5.53 -6.49
N LEU A 91 -4.48 6.86 -6.62
CA LEU A 91 -5.72 7.61 -6.85
C LEU A 91 -6.31 7.28 -8.24
N SER A 92 -5.50 7.29 -9.29
CA SER A 92 -5.96 7.07 -10.67
C SER A 92 -6.66 5.71 -10.81
N TYR A 93 -6.05 4.66 -10.23
CA TYR A 93 -6.61 3.31 -10.24
C TYR A 93 -7.85 3.16 -9.35
N ALA A 94 -7.86 3.77 -8.16
CA ALA A 94 -9.04 3.76 -7.30
C ALA A 94 -10.24 4.45 -7.99
N ALA A 95 -10.00 5.55 -8.69
CA ALA A 95 -11.01 6.27 -9.46
C ALA A 95 -11.47 5.49 -10.69
N GLU A 96 -10.55 4.90 -11.46
CA GLU A 96 -10.87 4.05 -12.63
C GLU A 96 -11.80 2.89 -12.24
N ARG A 97 -11.56 2.29 -11.06
CA ARG A 97 -12.31 1.13 -10.56
C ARG A 97 -13.54 1.50 -9.74
N GLY A 98 -13.81 2.79 -9.53
CA GLY A 98 -15.00 3.27 -8.81
C GLY A 98 -14.95 3.05 -7.29
N HIS A 99 -13.75 2.97 -6.70
CA HIS A 99 -13.57 2.83 -5.25
C HIS A 99 -13.70 4.19 -4.54
N GLU A 100 -14.92 4.73 -4.49
CA GLU A 100 -15.20 6.09 -4.01
C GLU A 100 -14.66 6.38 -2.60
N THR A 101 -14.77 5.42 -1.67
CA THR A 101 -14.27 5.61 -0.30
C THR A 101 -12.76 5.72 -0.28
N VAL A 102 -12.06 4.89 -1.07
CA VAL A 102 -10.59 4.95 -1.20
C VAL A 102 -10.16 6.28 -1.81
N VAL A 103 -10.85 6.74 -2.86
CA VAL A 103 -10.61 8.07 -3.46
C VAL A 103 -10.72 9.17 -2.40
N LYS A 104 -11.78 9.14 -1.57
CA LYS A 104 -11.97 10.09 -0.47
C LYS A 104 -10.92 9.97 0.64
N LEU A 105 -10.32 8.80 0.84
CA LEU A 105 -9.24 8.62 1.81
C LEU A 105 -7.92 9.19 1.28
N LEU A 106 -7.59 8.90 0.02
CA LEU A 106 -6.38 9.40 -0.63
C LEU A 106 -6.39 10.93 -0.74
N LEU A 107 -7.50 11.52 -1.16
CA LEU A 107 -7.64 12.99 -1.29
C LEU A 107 -7.60 13.77 0.04
N LYS A 108 -7.51 13.10 1.19
CA LYS A 108 -7.27 13.77 2.48
C LYS A 108 -5.79 14.02 2.76
N ARG A 109 -4.91 13.41 1.98
CA ARG A 109 -3.48 13.63 2.07
C ARG A 109 -3.10 14.87 1.27
N ASP A 110 -2.19 15.67 1.82
CA ASP A 110 -1.75 16.91 1.20
C ASP A 110 -0.81 16.70 0.00
N ASP A 111 -0.16 15.53 -0.09
CA ASP A 111 0.74 15.17 -1.19
C ASP A 111 0.03 14.49 -2.37
N VAL A 112 -1.27 14.18 -2.24
CA VAL A 112 -2.05 13.56 -3.33
C VAL A 112 -2.66 14.64 -4.20
N GLU A 113 -2.21 14.71 -5.45
CA GLU A 113 -2.82 15.57 -6.45
C GLU A 113 -4.04 14.87 -7.07
N ALA A 114 -5.16 15.59 -7.19
CA ALA A 114 -6.28 15.08 -7.96
C ALA A 114 -5.83 14.93 -9.42
N ASP A 115 -5.93 13.73 -9.98
CA ASP A 115 -5.64 13.47 -11.40
C ASP A 115 -6.60 14.27 -12.28
N THR A 116 -6.28 15.54 -12.54
CA THR A 116 -7.02 16.38 -13.47
C THR A 116 -6.72 15.84 -14.86
N ARG A 117 -7.66 15.04 -15.40
CA ARG A 117 -7.67 14.71 -16.82
C ARG A 117 -7.73 16.02 -17.62
N ASN A 118 -6.62 16.39 -18.27
CA ASN A 118 -6.62 17.35 -19.38
C ASN A 118 -7.25 16.70 -20.63
#